data_AF-A0A920MQF3-F1
#
_entry.id   AF-A0A920MQF3-F1
#
_cell.length_a   1.000
_cell.length_b   1.000
_cell.length_c   1.000
_cell.angle_alpha   90.00
_cell.angle_beta   90.00
_cell.angle_gamma   90.00
#
_symmetry.space_group_name_H-M   'P 1'
#
loop_
_entity.id
_entity.type
_entity.pdbx_description
1 polymer ?
#
loop_
_entity_poly.entity_id
_entity_poly.type
_entity_poly.pdbx_seq_one_letter_code
_entity_poly.pdbx_strand_id
1 'polypeptide(L)'
;MGINKAKESGARMAIELNVSGAFHSPLMASAREHLAEVLNSLEISDTIYPVFTNVDSKPVIKSNEIKDSLIRIWEKTLYIGPDQ
;
A
#
# COMPACT_ATOMS: atom_id res chain seq x y z
N MET A 1 -2.96 13.87 19.19
CA MET A 1 -3.78 13.04 20.10
C MET A 1 -3.30 11.58 20.16
N GLY A 2 -2.92 10.94 19.05
CA GLY A 2 -2.45 9.54 19.05
C GLY A 2 -1.10 9.30 19.73
N ILE A 3 -0.11 10.19 19.52
CA ILE A 3 1.24 10.07 20.10
C ILE A 3 1.22 10.08 21.63
N ASN A 4 0.45 10.99 22.24
CA ASN A 4 0.35 11.10 23.70
C ASN A 4 -0.30 9.85 24.30
N LYS A 5 -1.41 9.37 23.71
CA LYS A 5 -2.06 8.13 24.13
C LYS A 5 -1.14 6.90 24.03
N ALA A 6 -0.32 6.82 22.98
CA ALA A 6 0.63 5.73 22.81
C ALA A 6 1.72 5.76 23.90
N LYS A 7 2.28 6.94 24.20
CA LYS A 7 3.27 7.11 25.27
C LYS A 7 2.68 6.82 26.65
N GLU A 8 1.47 7.30 26.93
CA GLU A 8 0.72 7.03 28.16
C GLU A 8 0.44 5.53 28.34
N SER A 9 0.23 4.80 27.24
CA SER A 9 0.06 3.35 27.22
C SER A 9 1.37 2.55 27.28
N GLY A 10 2.52 3.22 27.51
CA GLY A 10 3.81 2.57 27.69
C GLY A 10 4.59 2.28 26.40
N ALA A 11 4.20 2.86 25.26
CA ALA A 11 5.00 2.73 24.04
C ALA A 11 6.40 3.33 24.23
N ARG A 12 7.44 2.55 23.85
CA ARG A 12 8.84 2.98 23.93
C ARG A 12 9.10 4.29 23.19
N MET A 13 8.44 4.49 22.05
CA MET A 13 8.59 5.68 21.21
C MET A 13 7.35 5.87 20.33
N ALA A 14 6.92 7.12 20.16
CA ALA A 14 5.91 7.51 19.19
C ALA A 14 6.33 8.84 18.58
N ILE A 15 6.46 8.86 17.25
CA ILE A 15 6.96 9.99 16.46
C ILE A 15 5.91 10.31 15.39
N GLU A 16 5.67 11.59 15.17
CA GLU A 16 4.87 12.07 14.05
C GLU A 16 5.73 12.06 12.78
N LEU A 17 5.26 11.38 11.74
CA LEU A 17 5.94 11.39 10.46
C LEU A 17 5.53 12.65 9.68
N ASN A 18 6.52 13.37 9.15
CA ASN A 18 6.26 14.51 8.26
C ASN A 18 5.87 14.01 6.86
N VAL A 19 4.60 13.65 6.70
CA VAL A 19 4.03 13.13 5.47
C VAL A 19 2.75 13.90 5.12
N SER A 20 2.45 13.98 3.82
CA SER A 20 1.31 14.78 3.31
C SER A 20 -0.07 14.15 3.54
N GLY A 21 -0.14 12.91 4.05
CA GLY A 21 -1.41 12.22 4.26
C GLY A 21 -1.28 10.90 5.02
N ALA A 22 -2.45 10.34 5.37
CA ALA A 22 -2.57 9.06 6.08
C ALA A 22 -2.56 7.88 5.10
N PHE A 23 -1.40 7.61 4.49
CA PHE A 23 -1.20 6.48 3.57
C PHE A 23 -1.50 5.12 4.23
N HIS A 24 -1.87 4.12 3.42
CA HIS A 24 -2.24 2.76 3.89
C HIS A 24 -3.36 2.75 4.94
N SER A 25 -4.30 3.68 4.81
CA SER A 25 -5.48 3.76 5.67
C SER A 25 -6.76 3.88 4.83
N PRO A 26 -7.94 3.58 5.41
CA PRO A 26 -9.21 3.78 4.72
C PRO A 26 -9.45 5.22 4.23
N LEU A 27 -8.71 6.20 4.77
CA LEU A 27 -8.77 7.60 4.33
C LEU A 27 -8.22 7.80 2.91
N MET A 28 -7.52 6.81 2.34
CA MET A 28 -7.02 6.82 0.97
C MET A 28 -8.00 6.23 -0.05
N ALA A 29 -9.23 5.88 0.33
CA ALA A 29 -10.20 5.27 -0.59
C ALA A 29 -10.47 6.12 -1.84
N SER A 30 -10.57 7.46 -1.70
CA SER A 30 -10.75 8.36 -2.85
C SER A 30 -9.54 8.38 -3.79
N ALA A 31 -8.33 8.30 -3.24
CA ALA A 31 -7.10 8.19 -4.03
C ALA A 31 -7.03 6.83 -4.76
N ARG A 32 -7.48 5.74 -4.12
CA ARG A 32 -7.60 4.43 -4.76
C ARG A 32 -8.54 4.46 -5.96
N GLU A 33 -9.69 5.11 -5.84
CA GLU A 33 -10.66 5.23 -6.93
C GLU A 33 -10.08 5.98 -8.13
N HIS A 34 -9.43 7.13 -7.89
CA HIS A 34 -8.77 7.89 -8.95
C HIS A 34 -7.65 7.10 -9.62
N LEU A 35 -6.85 6.36 -8.84
CA LEU A 35 -5.82 5.50 -9.39
C LEU A 35 -6.42 4.38 -10.24
N ALA A 36 -7.51 3.74 -9.79
CA ALA A 36 -8.16 2.68 -10.53
C ALA A 36 -8.65 3.18 -11.90
N GLU A 37 -9.19 4.39 -11.97
CA GLU A 37 -9.60 5.02 -13.24
C GLU A 37 -8.40 5.18 -14.20
N VAL A 38 -7.30 5.76 -13.71
CA VAL A 38 -6.07 5.91 -14.51
C VAL A 38 -5.54 4.56 -14.96
N LEU A 39 -5.41 3.58 -14.06
CA LEU A 39 -4.91 2.24 -14.40
C LEU A 39 -5.82 1.50 -15.37
N ASN A 40 -7.14 1.72 -15.32
CA ASN A 40 -8.08 1.15 -16.27
C ASN A 40 -7.93 1.74 -17.67
N SER A 41 -7.47 2.99 -17.80
CA SER A 41 -7.14 3.60 -19.10
C SER A 41 -5.81 3.11 -19.69
N LEU A 42 -4.97 2.44 -18.90
CA LEU A 42 -3.68 1.92 -19.34
C LEU A 42 -3.77 0.45 -19.77
N GLU A 43 -3.08 0.16 -20.87
CA GLU A 43 -2.79 -1.21 -21.27
C GLU A 43 -1.59 -1.73 -20.47
N ILE A 44 -1.83 -2.78 -19.69
CA ILE A 44 -0.78 -3.49 -18.95
C ILE A 44 -0.65 -4.86 -19.61
N SER A 45 0.57 -5.22 -19.99
CA SER A 45 0.88 -6.52 -20.58
C SER A 45 1.35 -7.50 -19.52
N ASP A 46 1.21 -8.79 -19.80
CA ASP A 46 1.88 -9.83 -19.02
C ASP A 46 3.40 -9.58 -19.03
N THR A 47 4.05 -9.83 -17.90
CA THR A 47 5.49 -9.65 -17.78
C THR A 47 6.25 -10.91 -18.16
N ILE A 48 7.49 -10.78 -18.61
CA ILE A 48 8.37 -11.95 -18.85
C ILE A 48 9.06 -12.36 -17.55
N TYR A 49 9.28 -11.39 -16.65
CA TYR A 49 9.87 -11.59 -15.33
C TYR A 49 8.80 -11.42 -14.25
N PRO A 50 8.78 -12.30 -13.23
CA PRO A 50 7.83 -12.15 -12.14
C PRO A 50 8.02 -10.84 -11.37
N VAL A 51 6.92 -10.13 -11.14
CA VAL A 51 6.88 -8.93 -10.31
C VAL A 51 6.47 -9.33 -8.91
N PHE A 52 7.24 -8.93 -7.90
CA PHE A 52 6.85 -9.09 -6.50
C PHE A 52 6.17 -7.81 -6.03
N THR A 53 4.94 -7.93 -5.55
CA THR A 53 4.17 -6.78 -5.07
C THR A 53 4.24 -6.70 -3.55
N ASN A 54 4.25 -5.48 -3.03
CA ASN A 54 4.28 -5.24 -1.58
C ASN A 54 2.94 -5.58 -0.89
N VAL A 55 1.94 -6.04 -1.65
CA VAL A 55 0.59 -6.34 -1.16
C VAL A 55 0.52 -7.80 -0.71
N ASP A 56 0.97 -8.72 -1.56
CA ASP A 56 0.80 -10.16 -1.34
C ASP A 56 2.11 -10.94 -1.26
N SER A 57 3.25 -10.27 -1.53
CA SER A 57 4.61 -10.82 -1.45
C SER A 57 4.80 -12.15 -2.19
N LYS A 58 4.09 -12.25 -3.30
CA LYS A 58 4.13 -13.38 -4.23
C LYS A 58 4.50 -12.87 -5.62
N PRO A 59 5.17 -13.70 -6.43
CA PRO A 59 5.42 -13.38 -7.83
C PRO A 59 4.09 -13.32 -8.59
N VAL A 60 3.87 -12.25 -9.34
CA VAL A 60 2.78 -12.11 -10.31
C VAL A 60 3.36 -11.86 -11.70
N ILE A 61 2.69 -12.40 -12.72
CA ILE A 61 3.08 -12.29 -14.12
C ILE A 61 1.95 -11.69 -14.94
N LYS A 62 0.70 -11.99 -14.56
CA LYS A 62 -0.47 -11.61 -15.32
C LYS A 62 -0.80 -10.13 -15.13
N SER A 63 -1.13 -9.47 -16.22
CA SER A 63 -1.40 -8.03 -16.23
C SER A 63 -2.55 -7.63 -15.31
N ASN A 64 -3.60 -8.45 -15.24
CA ASN A 64 -4.75 -8.22 -14.35
C ASN A 64 -4.33 -8.32 -12.87
N GLU A 65 -3.51 -9.30 -12.51
CA GLU A 65 -3.00 -9.45 -11.13
C GLU A 65 -2.09 -8.30 -10.72
N ILE A 66 -1.27 -7.80 -11.66
CA ILE A 66 -0.43 -6.61 -11.47
C ILE A 66 -1.31 -5.37 -11.26
N LYS A 67 -2.30 -5.16 -12.13
CA LYS A 67 -3.24 -4.03 -12.03
C LYS A 67 -3.97 -4.04 -10.70
N ASP A 68 -4.53 -5.18 -10.30
CA ASP A 68 -5.25 -5.31 -9.05
C ASP A 68 -4.34 -5.05 -7.85
N SER A 69 -3.09 -5.53 -7.89
CA SER A 69 -2.12 -5.27 -6.82
C SER A 69 -1.77 -3.78 -6.69
N LEU A 70 -1.62 -3.07 -7.81
CA LEU A 70 -1.37 -1.62 -7.81
C LEU A 70 -2.55 -0.82 -7.24
N ILE A 71 -3.79 -1.27 -7.45
CA ILE A 71 -4.96 -0.64 -6.85
C ILE A 71 -5.00 -0.89 -5.34
N ARG A 72 -4.75 -2.14 -4.90
CA ARG A 72 -4.83 -2.53 -3.48
C ARG A 72 -3.77 -1.87 -2.59
N ILE A 73 -2.63 -1.46 -3.13
CA ILE A 73 -1.50 -0.96 -2.33
C ILE A 73 -1.81 0.32 -1.54
N TRP A 74 -2.80 1.11 -1.95
CA TRP A 74 -3.16 2.38 -1.30
C TRP A 74 -3.95 2.21 0.00
N GLU A 75 -4.65 1.08 0.15
CA GLU A 75 -5.40 0.75 1.36
C GLU A 75 -4.68 -0.29 2.22
N LYS A 76 -3.89 -1.18 1.61
CA LYS A 76 -3.19 -2.25 2.32
C LYS A 76 -1.82 -1.79 2.81
N THR A 77 -1.44 -2.20 4.02
CA THR A 77 -0.09 -2.01 4.55
C THR A 77 0.93 -2.77 3.70
N LEU A 78 2.12 -2.19 3.54
CA LEU A 78 3.27 -2.83 2.92
C LEU A 78 3.65 -4.09 3.72
N TYR A 79 3.67 -5.25 3.06
CA TYR A 79 4.30 -6.43 3.63
C TYR A 79 5.81 -6.33 3.42
N ILE A 80 6.56 -6.24 4.52
CA ILE A 80 8.02 -6.09 4.53
C ILE A 80 8.75 -7.37 4.95
N GLY A 81 8.04 -8.51 5.00
CA GLY A 81 8.61 -9.76 5.52
C GLY A 81 8.69 -9.79 7.05
N PRO A 82 8.94 -10.96 7.65
CA PRO A 82 9.07 -11.11 9.10
C PRO A 82 10.38 -10.55 9.67
N ASP A 83 11.35 -10.15 8.83
CA ASP A 83 12.70 -9.74 9.23
C ASP A 83 12.91 -8.21 9.34
N GLN A 84 11.81 -7.43 9.40
CA GLN A 84 11.80 -5.98 9.65
C GLN A 84 11.03 -5.65 10.94
#